data_AF-A0A6G3TFB0-F1
#
_entry.id   AF-A0A6G3TFB0-F1
#
_cell.length_a   1.000
_cell.length_b   1.000
_cell.length_c   1.000
_cell.angle_alpha   90.00
_cell.angle_beta   90.00
_cell.angle_gamma   90.00
#
_symmetry.space_group_name_H-M   'P 1'
#
loop_
_entity.id
_entity.type
_entity.pdbx_description
1 polymer ?
#
loop_
_entity_poly.entity_id
_entity_poly.type
_entity_poly.pdbx_seq_one_letter_code
_entity_poly.pdbx_strand_id
1 'polypeptide(L)' 'ATGAEAGGSGNGLAGMRERAAALGGTIEAGPRPDGGFRVLAALPIDVKHPNRTKEDDR' A
#
# COMPACT_ATOMS: atom_id res chain seq x y z
N ALA A 1 19.77 -12.86 -0.79
CA ALA A 1 19.73 -11.56 -1.48
C ALA A 1 19.36 -10.48 -0.47
N THR A 2 20.34 -9.75 0.04
CA THR A 2 20.12 -8.58 0.91
C THR A 2 19.74 -7.40 0.03
N GLY A 3 18.55 -6.82 0.23
CA GLY A 3 18.00 -5.70 -0.55
C GLY A 3 18.71 -4.36 -0.34
N ALA A 4 20.00 -4.37 -0.02
CA ALA A 4 20.81 -3.17 0.19
C ALA A 4 21.14 -2.42 -1.12
N GLU A 5 21.08 -3.10 -2.26
CA GLU A 5 21.43 -2.57 -3.59
C GLU A 5 20.24 -1.97 -4.36
N ALA A 6 19.03 -1.99 -3.80
CA ALA A 6 17.90 -1.23 -4.37
C ALA A 6 17.97 0.19 -3.78
N GLY A 7 18.70 1.08 -4.44
CA GLY A 7 19.01 2.47 -4.01
C GLY A 7 17.79 3.38 -3.77
N GLY A 8 16.99 3.04 -2.76
CA GLY A 8 15.98 3.92 -2.17
C GLY A 8 16.55 4.61 -0.94
N SER A 9 16.12 5.84 -0.69
CA SER A 9 16.55 6.69 0.44
C SER A 9 16.22 6.15 1.84
N GLY A 10 15.88 4.86 1.99
CA GLY A 10 15.42 4.25 3.24
C GLY A 10 13.98 4.61 3.63
N ASN A 11 13.32 5.51 2.87
CA ASN A 11 12.04 6.10 3.23
C ASN A 11 10.82 5.33 2.72
N GLY A 12 10.99 4.15 2.10
CA GLY A 12 9.90 3.43 1.46
C GLY A 12 8.74 3.12 2.42
N LEU A 13 9.05 2.60 3.61
CA LEU A 13 8.04 2.23 4.60
C LEU A 13 7.41 3.44 5.29
N ALA A 14 8.20 4.49 5.56
CA ALA A 14 7.68 5.76 6.08
C ALA A 14 6.68 6.38 5.11
N GLY A 15 7.07 6.51 3.83
CA GLY A 15 6.19 7.03 2.79
C GLY A 15 4.95 6.18 2.55
N MET A 16 5.03 4.85 2.70
CA MET A 16 3.85 3.99 2.64
C MET A 16 2.88 4.26 3.80
N ARG A 17 3.39 4.45 5.02
CA ARG A 17 2.58 4.78 6.20
C ARG A 17 1.87 6.12 6.03
N GLU A 18 2.59 7.14 5.57
CA GLU A 18 2.03 8.47 5.29
C GLU A 18 0.89 8.40 4.28
N ARG A 19 1.10 7.70 3.16
CA ARG A 19 0.07 7.55 2.12
C ARG A 19 -1.14 6.74 2.58
N ALA A 20 -0.94 5.65 3.32
CA ALA A 20 -2.05 4.87 3.84
C ALA A 20 -2.87 5.69 4.85
N ALA A 21 -2.19 6.39 5.78
CA ALA A 21 -2.85 7.23 6.77
C ALA A 21 -3.66 8.37 6.12
N ALA A 22 -3.14 8.99 5.06
CA ALA A 22 -3.85 10.00 4.27
C ALA A 22 -5.16 9.47 3.65
N LEU A 23 -5.26 8.16 3.41
CA LEU A 23 -6.45 7.48 2.90
C LEU A 23 -7.29 6.82 4.01
N GLY A 24 -6.98 7.08 5.29
CA GLY A 24 -7.66 6.44 6.43
C GLY A 24 -7.33 4.95 6.61
N GLY A 25 -6.26 4.48 5.98
CA GLY A 25 -5.76 3.12 6.06
C GLY A 25 -4.59 2.94 7.04
N THR A 26 -4.06 1.73 7.09
CA THR A 26 -2.94 1.33 7.97
C THR A 26 -1.90 0.51 7.22
N ILE A 27 -0.66 0.52 7.71
CA ILE A 27 0.46 -0.30 7.21
C ILE A 27 1.10 -1.08 8.35
N GLU A 28 1.30 -2.38 8.15
CA GLU A 28 2.12 -3.24 9.00
C GLU A 28 3.29 -3.78 8.18
N ALA A 29 4.49 -3.83 8.77
CA ALA A 29 5.64 -4.43 8.11
C ALA A 29 6.55 -5.15 9.10
N GLY A 30 7.04 -6.32 8.70
CA GLY A 30 7.90 -7.14 9.53
C GLY A 30 8.28 -8.48 8.89
N PRO A 31 9.18 -9.23 9.53
CA PRO A 31 9.51 -10.59 9.12
C PRO A 31 8.31 -11.52 9.29
N ARG A 32 8.21 -12.55 8.45
CA ARG A 32 7.18 -13.59 8.60
C ARG A 32 7.71 -14.82 9.34
N PRO A 33 6.85 -15.58 10.05
CA PRO A 33 7.25 -16.82 10.73
C PRO A 33 7.82 -17.89 9.79
N ASP A 34 7.30 -17.96 8.56
CA ASP A 34 7.75 -18.83 7.47
C ASP A 34 8.95 -18.27 6.68
N GLY A 35 9.48 -17.13 7.12
CA GLY A 35 10.59 -16.44 6.48
C GLY A 35 10.18 -15.36 5.47
N GLY A 36 11.16 -14.53 5.12
CA GLY A 36 10.96 -13.35 4.29
C GLY A 36 10.39 -12.15 5.04
N PHE A 37 10.07 -11.09 4.29
CA PHE A 37 9.56 -9.83 4.81
C PHE A 37 8.19 -9.54 4.21
N ARG A 38 7.22 -9.15 5.04
CA ARG A 38 5.88 -8.76 4.63
C ARG A 38 5.68 -7.28 4.85
N VAL A 39 4.99 -6.65 3.91
CA VAL A 39 4.30 -5.37 4.09
C VAL A 39 2.82 -5.63 3.81
N LEU A 40 1.95 -5.27 4.75
CA LEU A 40 0.50 -5.38 4.62
C LEU A 40 -0.09 -3.98 4.68
N ALA A 41 -0.95 -3.67 3.72
CA ALA A 41 -1.69 -2.41 3.66
C ALA A 41 -3.18 -2.71 3.74
N ALA A 42 -3.87 -2.08 4.68
CA ALA A 42 -5.33 -2.14 4.79
C ALA A 42 -5.89 -0.74 4.52
N LEU A 43 -6.70 -0.60 3.48
CA LEU A 43 -7.33 0.66 3.11
C LEU A 43 -8.85 0.51 3.05
N PRO A 44 -9.62 1.53 3.49
CA PRO A 44 -11.06 1.56 3.28
C PRO A 44 -11.38 1.64 1.78
N ILE A 45 -12.39 0.91 1.34
CA ILE A 45 -12.95 1.02 0.00
C ILE A 45 -14.19 1.92 0.05
N ASP A 46 -14.27 2.90 -0.86
CA ASP A 46 -15.49 3.67 -1.04
C ASP A 46 -16.42 2.92 -2.00
N VAL A 47 -17.55 2.45 -1.50
CA VAL A 47 -18.57 1.72 -2.27
C VAL A 47 -19.52 2.63 -3.06
N LYS A 48 -19.33 3.96 -3.04
CA LYS A 48 -20.25 4.91 -3.70
C LYS A 48 -19.96 5.14 -5.17
N HIS A 49 -18.88 4.58 -5.70
CA HIS A 49 -18.60 4.59 -7.13
C HIS A 49 -18.29 3.18 -7.64
N PRO A 50 -19.29 2.29 -7.76
CA PRO A 50 -19.13 1.13 -8.62
C PRO A 50 -18.96 1.69 -10.03
N ASN A 51 -17.71 1.77 -10.48
CA ASN A 51 -17.29 1.99 -11.86
C ASN A 51 -18.37 2.69 -12.71
N ARG A 52 -18.38 4.03 -12.76
CA ARG A 52 -19.12 4.74 -13.81
C ARG A 52 -18.39 4.42 -15.12
N THR A 53 -18.65 3.25 -15.66
CA THR A 53 -18.29 2.88 -17.02
C THR A 53 -18.87 4.00 -17.88
N LYS A 54 -18.00 4.76 -18.51
CA LYS A 54 -18.36 5.75 -19.53
C LYS A 54 -19.04 4.99 -20.68
N GLU A 55 -20.33 4.68 -20.52
CA GLU A 55 -21.22 4.19 -21.57
C GLU A 55 -22.58 4.94 -21.54
N ASP A 56 -22.81 5.78 -20.52
CA ASP A 56 -24.08 6.51 -20.33
C ASP A 56 -24.04 7.99 -20.76
N ASP A 57 -23.00 8.43 -21.46
CA ASP A 57 -22.97 9.78 -22.08
C ASP A 57 -22.56 9.66 -23.57
N ARG A 58 -23.48 9.09 -24.34
CA ARG A 58 -23.63 9.17 -25.81
C ARG A 58 -22.60 8.53 -26.75
#